data_AF-A0A7J3C7N4-F1
#
_entry.id   AF-A0A7J3C7N4-F1
#
_cell.length_a   1.000
_cell.length_b   1.000
_cell.length_c   1.000
_cell.angle_alpha   90.00
_cell.angle_beta   90.00
_cell.angle_gamma   90.00
#
_symmetry.space_group_name_H-M   'P 1'
#
loop_
_entity.id
_entity.type
_entity.pdbx_description
1 polymer ?
#
loop_
_entity_poly.entity_id
_entity_poly.type
_entity_poly.pdbx_seq_one_letter_code
_entity_poly.pdbx_strand_id
1 'polypeptide(L)'
;MKDYKLEEETEEAFSPKTIVVAFDASLHSIRALKTAISISEKYGSEITVIHCVEFPIVGYGEGEMYYNWDEYYSVEKKSITKTLEPYTKEAKEKGIKIKNVFTAGTASVAESLLIESKKIKPDLIVMGSRGLGGFKSLLLGSVSSAVVTHSTFPVLIIK
;
A
#
# COMPACT_ATOMS: atom_id res chain seq x y z
N MET A 1 25.36 -22.22 33.46
CA MET A 1 24.64 -21.26 32.59
C MET A 1 25.66 -20.75 31.58
N LYS A 2 25.39 -20.86 30.28
CA LYS A 2 26.30 -20.33 29.25
C LYS A 2 25.99 -18.85 29.09
N ASP A 3 26.99 -18.01 29.33
CA ASP A 3 26.92 -16.57 29.06
C ASP A 3 26.89 -16.37 27.54
N TYR A 4 25.72 -16.02 27.00
CA TYR A 4 25.60 -15.48 25.66
C TYR A 4 26.00 -14.00 25.73
N LYS A 5 27.25 -13.70 25.36
CA LYS A 5 27.61 -12.34 24.97
C LYS A 5 26.99 -12.09 23.60
N LEU A 6 26.01 -11.20 23.56
CA LEU A 6 25.57 -10.56 22.32
C LEU A 6 26.72 -9.67 21.87
N GLU A 7 27.38 -10.03 20.78
CA GLU A 7 28.28 -9.13 20.09
C GLU A 7 27.42 -7.98 19.53
N GLU A 8 27.73 -6.74 19.92
CA GLU A 8 27.15 -5.54 19.33
C GLU A 8 27.75 -5.35 17.92
N GLU A 9 27.33 -6.19 16.96
CA GLU A 9 27.34 -5.76 15.57
C GLU A 9 26.32 -4.62 15.47
N THR A 10 26.80 -3.39 15.37
CA THR A 10 25.95 -2.27 14.97
C THR A 10 25.59 -2.50 13.50
N GLU A 11 24.61 -3.36 13.23
CA GLU A 11 23.91 -3.38 11.96
C GLU A 11 23.50 -1.93 11.66
N GLU A 12 23.82 -1.44 10.46
CA GLU A 12 23.32 -0.15 10.01
C GLU A 12 21.81 -0.11 10.24
N ALA A 13 21.36 0.88 11.02
CA ALA A 13 19.94 1.02 11.35
C ALA A 13 19.12 1.03 10.06
N PHE A 14 18.04 0.26 10.02
CA PHE A 14 17.16 0.10 8.86
C PHE A 14 16.86 1.46 8.19
N SER A 15 17.33 1.63 6.95
CA SER A 15 17.22 2.85 6.15
C SER A 15 16.61 2.51 4.78
N PRO A 16 15.28 2.39 4.67
CA PRO A 16 14.63 1.97 3.44
C PRO A 16 14.89 2.98 2.33
N LYS A 17 15.34 2.52 1.16
CA LYS A 17 15.54 3.35 -0.05
C LYS A 17 14.34 3.32 -0.96
N THR A 18 13.57 2.24 -0.97
CA THR A 18 12.33 2.13 -1.74
C THR A 18 11.16 1.73 -0.84
N ILE A 19 10.11 2.55 -0.84
CA ILE A 19 8.89 2.33 -0.07
C ILE A 19 7.72 2.11 -1.03
N VAL A 20 6.97 1.05 -0.81
CA VAL A 20 5.65 0.84 -1.42
C VAL A 20 4.57 1.23 -0.43
N VAL A 21 3.57 1.99 -0.89
CA VAL A 21 2.39 2.33 -0.09
C VAL A 21 1.15 1.71 -0.70
N ALA A 22 0.45 0.86 0.04
CA ALA A 22 -0.86 0.37 -0.39
C ALA A 22 -1.95 1.41 -0.11
N PHE A 23 -2.74 1.76 -1.13
CA PHE A 23 -3.66 2.90 -1.03
C PHE A 23 -5.04 2.62 -1.60
N ASP A 24 -6.08 2.86 -0.79
CA ASP A 24 -7.50 2.70 -1.12
C ASP A 24 -8.33 3.95 -0.78
N ALA A 25 -7.67 5.10 -0.58
CA ALA A 25 -8.26 6.36 -0.13
C ALA A 25 -8.98 6.32 1.23
N SER A 26 -8.82 5.25 2.02
CA SER A 26 -9.30 5.22 3.40
C SER A 26 -8.47 6.13 4.32
N LEU A 27 -9.03 6.47 5.49
CA LEU A 27 -8.30 7.25 6.51
C LEU A 27 -6.96 6.60 6.89
N HIS A 28 -6.93 5.27 7.00
CA HIS A 28 -5.73 4.53 7.40
C HIS A 28 -4.70 4.50 6.27
N SER A 29 -5.12 4.40 5.00
CA SER A 29 -4.18 4.48 3.87
C SER A 29 -3.62 5.88 3.69
N ILE A 30 -4.39 6.93 3.98
CA ILE A 30 -3.90 8.31 4.02
C ILE A 30 -2.83 8.47 5.12
N ARG A 31 -3.07 7.91 6.32
CA ARG A 31 -2.05 7.91 7.38
C ARG A 31 -0.80 7.15 6.95
N ALA A 32 -0.96 5.99 6.31
CA ALA A 32 0.14 5.22 5.75
C ALA A 32 0.99 6.04 4.76
N LEU A 33 0.35 6.75 3.83
CA LEU A 33 1.04 7.64 2.90
C LEU A 33 1.80 8.75 3.60
N LYS A 34 1.18 9.42 4.58
CA LYS A 34 1.86 10.47 5.37
C LYS A 34 3.07 9.92 6.12
N THR A 35 2.94 8.74 6.73
CA THR A 35 4.06 8.09 7.39
C THR A 35 5.19 7.77 6.40
N ALA A 36 4.87 7.24 5.22
CA ALA A 36 5.88 6.98 4.19
C ALA A 36 6.59 8.27 3.72
N ILE A 37 5.87 9.38 3.60
CA ILE A 37 6.46 10.71 3.31
C ILE A 37 7.43 11.11 4.42
N SER A 38 7.06 11.00 5.69
CA SER A 38 7.97 11.30 6.81
C SER A 38 9.19 10.39 6.86
N ILE A 39 9.06 9.10 6.50
CA ILE A 39 10.21 8.20 6.37
C ILE A 39 11.11 8.68 5.23
N SER A 40 10.54 9.04 4.07
CA SER A 40 11.28 9.55 2.92
C SER A 40 11.99 10.88 3.22
N GLU A 41 11.37 11.80 3.96
CA GLU A 41 12.02 13.04 4.44
C GLU A 41 13.30 12.75 5.23
N LYS A 42 13.30 11.68 6.03
CA LYS A 42 14.45 11.29 6.86
C LYS A 42 15.52 10.52 6.09
N TYR A 43 15.13 9.61 5.21
CA TYR A 43 16.05 8.64 4.59
C TYR A 43 16.29 8.85 3.10
N GLY A 44 15.61 9.81 2.47
CA GLY A 44 15.65 10.06 1.03
C GLY A 44 15.00 8.95 0.21
N SER A 45 14.05 8.20 0.78
CA SER A 45 13.43 7.04 0.12
C SER A 45 12.56 7.45 -1.08
N GLU A 46 12.58 6.66 -2.15
CA GLU A 46 11.59 6.78 -3.21
C GLU A 46 10.27 6.11 -2.80
N ILE A 47 9.14 6.73 -3.14
CA ILE A 47 7.82 6.21 -2.80
C ILE A 47 7.08 5.78 -4.06
N THR A 48 6.58 4.55 -4.06
CA THR A 48 5.58 4.07 -5.04
C THR A 48 4.27 3.78 -4.33
N VAL A 49 3.23 4.54 -4.66
CA VAL A 49 1.86 4.28 -4.22
C VAL A 49 1.22 3.29 -5.18
N ILE A 50 0.71 2.18 -4.64
CA ILE A 50 -0.02 1.17 -5.40
C ILE A 50 -1.48 1.22 -4.98
N HIS A 51 -2.34 1.45 -5.97
CA HIS A 51 -3.78 1.27 -5.85
C HIS A 51 -4.21 0.07 -6.68
N CYS A 52 -4.92 -0.86 -6.05
CA CYS A 52 -5.48 -2.03 -6.72
C CYS A 52 -6.97 -1.77 -6.98
N VAL A 53 -7.34 -1.68 -8.25
CA VAL A 53 -8.74 -1.56 -8.68
C VAL A 53 -9.40 -2.92 -8.53
N GLU A 54 -10.39 -3.00 -7.64
CA GLU A 54 -11.13 -4.23 -7.39
C GLU A 54 -12.23 -4.41 -8.44
N PHE A 55 -12.40 -5.63 -8.94
CA PHE A 55 -13.51 -5.93 -9.84
C PHE A 55 -14.81 -5.97 -9.01
N PRO A 56 -15.86 -5.23 -9.39
CA PRO A 56 -17.15 -5.40 -8.76
C PRO A 56 -17.66 -6.82 -9.05
N ILE A 57 -17.77 -7.66 -8.03
CA ILE A 57 -18.41 -8.97 -8.15
C ILE A 57 -19.91 -8.71 -8.35
N VAL A 58 -20.38 -8.82 -9.58
CA VAL A 58 -21.80 -8.78 -9.91
C VAL A 58 -22.37 -10.18 -9.72
N GLY A 59 -23.42 -10.29 -8.91
CA GLY A 59 -24.01 -11.58 -8.53
C GLY A 59 -24.51 -12.39 -9.72
N TYR A 60 -24.36 -13.72 -9.64
CA TYR A 60 -24.98 -14.68 -10.54
C TYR A 60 -26.52 -14.59 -10.44
N GLY A 61 -27.13 -13.88 -11.39
CA GLY A 61 -28.57 -13.83 -11.66
C GLY A 61 -28.78 -13.59 -13.15
N GLU A 62 -29.99 -13.85 -13.68
CA GLU A 62 -30.34 -13.88 -15.12
C GLU A 62 -30.20 -12.55 -15.90
N GLY A 63 -29.38 -11.61 -15.42
CA GLY A 63 -28.97 -10.42 -16.15
C GLY A 63 -27.49 -10.17 -15.92
N GLU A 64 -26.67 -10.48 -16.92
CA GLU A 64 -25.26 -10.09 -16.92
C GLU A 64 -25.18 -8.57 -17.00
N MET A 65 -24.97 -7.90 -15.87
CA MET A 65 -24.70 -6.47 -15.86
C MET A 65 -23.22 -6.26 -16.20
N TYR A 66 -22.94 -6.15 -17.49
CA TYR A 66 -21.61 -5.81 -18.01
C TYR A 66 -21.29 -4.36 -17.63
N TYR A 67 -20.46 -4.15 -16.61
CA TYR A 67 -19.79 -2.87 -16.45
C TYR A 67 -18.75 -2.72 -17.56
N ASN A 68 -18.74 -1.55 -18.21
CA ASN A 68 -17.62 -1.16 -19.06
C ASN A 68 -16.39 -1.01 -18.15
N TRP A 69 -15.50 -2.01 -18.19
CA TRP A 69 -14.29 -2.05 -17.36
C TRP A 69 -13.42 -0.82 -17.56
N ASP A 70 -13.27 -0.35 -18.80
CA ASP A 70 -12.45 0.83 -19.10
C ASP A 70 -13.03 2.08 -18.45
N GLU A 71 -14.36 2.23 -18.48
CA GLU A 71 -15.06 3.33 -17.80
C GLU A 71 -14.86 3.24 -16.28
N TYR A 72 -15.15 2.10 -15.68
CA TYR A 72 -15.01 1.89 -14.23
C TYR A 72 -13.56 2.17 -13.76
N TYR A 73 -12.59 1.55 -14.44
CA TYR A 73 -11.17 1.75 -14.16
C TYR A 73 -10.76 3.22 -14.30
N SER A 74 -11.25 3.91 -15.34
CA SER A 74 -10.93 5.33 -15.55
C SER A 74 -11.50 6.23 -14.46
N VAL A 75 -12.73 5.97 -14.00
CA VAL A 75 -13.40 6.72 -12.93
C VAL A 75 -12.68 6.51 -11.60
N GLU A 76 -12.38 5.26 -11.25
CA GLU A 76 -11.68 4.93 -10.01
C GLU A 76 -10.26 5.51 -10.01
N LYS A 77 -9.51 5.35 -11.11
CA LYS A 77 -8.18 5.95 -11.28
C LYS A 77 -8.21 7.47 -11.11
N LYS A 78 -9.20 8.15 -11.69
CA LYS A 78 -9.37 9.61 -11.56
C LYS A 78 -9.68 10.02 -10.12
N SER A 79 -10.56 9.28 -9.44
CA SER A 79 -10.90 9.51 -8.02
C SER A 79 -9.67 9.40 -7.12
N ILE A 80 -8.93 8.30 -7.22
CA ILE A 80 -7.73 8.07 -6.42
C ILE A 80 -6.63 9.09 -6.72
N THR A 81 -6.43 9.42 -8.00
CA THR A 81 -5.45 10.45 -8.39
C THR A 81 -5.76 11.81 -7.75
N LYS A 82 -7.04 12.22 -7.75
CA LYS A 82 -7.49 13.45 -7.10
C LYS A 82 -7.22 13.43 -5.59
N THR A 83 -7.44 12.28 -4.93
CA THR A 83 -7.16 12.13 -3.50
C THR A 83 -5.65 12.21 -3.19
N LEU A 84 -4.79 11.72 -4.08
CA LEU A 84 -3.33 11.74 -3.92
C LEU A 84 -2.69 13.09 -4.23
N GLU A 85 -3.36 13.93 -5.03
CA GLU A 85 -2.84 15.22 -5.50
C GLU A 85 -2.29 16.13 -4.39
N PRO A 86 -3.01 16.43 -3.28
CA PRO A 86 -2.49 17.30 -2.24
C PRO A 86 -1.20 16.76 -1.60
N TYR A 87 -1.12 15.45 -1.37
CA TYR A 87 0.05 14.81 -0.76
C TYR A 87 1.24 14.74 -1.72
N THR A 88 0.97 14.51 -3.01
CA THR A 88 2.01 14.51 -4.04
C THR A 88 2.60 15.90 -4.23
N LYS A 89 1.76 16.95 -4.17
CA LYS A 89 2.21 18.33 -4.22
C LYS A 89 3.10 18.68 -3.02
N GLU A 90 2.63 18.39 -1.81
CA GLU A 90 3.40 18.64 -0.58
C GLU A 90 4.74 17.88 -0.59
N ALA A 91 4.74 16.60 -0.97
CA ALA A 91 5.95 15.79 -1.07
C ALA A 91 6.95 16.37 -2.09
N LYS A 92 6.45 16.84 -3.25
CA LYS A 92 7.28 17.46 -4.28
C LYS A 92 7.94 18.75 -3.81
N GLU A 93 7.25 19.57 -3.04
CA GLU A 93 7.81 20.80 -2.44
C GLU A 93 8.98 20.48 -1.48
N LYS A 94 9.02 19.27 -0.93
CA LYS A 94 10.10 18.75 -0.08
C LYS A 94 11.15 17.92 -0.85
N GLY A 95 11.08 17.89 -2.17
CA GLY A 95 12.01 17.12 -3.02
C GLY A 95 11.75 15.62 -3.06
N ILE A 96 10.61 15.15 -2.56
CA ILE A 96 10.27 13.72 -2.50
C ILE A 96 9.53 13.30 -3.77
N LYS A 97 9.97 12.19 -4.36
CA LYS A 97 9.35 11.61 -5.55
C LYS A 97 8.33 10.56 -5.16
N ILE A 98 7.08 10.76 -5.61
CA ILE A 98 6.00 9.79 -5.47
C ILE A 98 5.57 9.34 -6.88
N LYS A 99 5.63 8.03 -7.12
CA LYS A 99 5.09 7.37 -8.32
C LYS A 99 3.76 6.70 -7.98
N ASN A 100 2.77 6.81 -8.86
CA ASN A 100 1.49 6.12 -8.71
C ASN A 100 1.41 4.94 -9.68
N VAL A 101 1.05 3.78 -9.17
CA VAL A 101 0.81 2.54 -9.92
C VAL A 101 -0.63 2.11 -9.68
N PHE A 102 -1.35 1.87 -10.77
CA PHE A 102 -2.70 1.33 -10.77
C PHE A 102 -2.63 -0.08 -11.33
N THR A 103 -3.13 -1.05 -10.57
CA THR A 103 -3.11 -2.47 -10.95
C THR A 103 -4.49 -3.08 -10.76
N ALA A 104 -4.78 -4.14 -11.51
CA ALA A 104 -6.05 -4.86 -11.48
C ALA A 104 -5.85 -6.29 -12.01
N GLY A 105 -6.90 -7.12 -11.92
CA GLY A 105 -6.95 -8.38 -12.68
C GLY A 105 -6.37 -9.60 -11.98
N THR A 106 -6.39 -9.65 -10.64
CA THR A 106 -6.02 -10.85 -9.87
C THR A 106 -7.19 -11.32 -9.00
N ALA A 107 -7.01 -12.43 -8.27
CA ALA A 107 -8.06 -12.99 -7.43
C ALA A 107 -8.34 -12.15 -6.16
N SER A 108 -7.42 -11.26 -5.76
CA SER A 108 -7.63 -10.36 -4.61
C SER A 108 -6.74 -9.12 -4.64
N VAL A 109 -7.16 -8.06 -3.93
CA VAL A 109 -6.33 -6.85 -3.72
C VAL A 109 -4.97 -7.18 -3.11
N ALA A 110 -4.91 -8.10 -2.14
CA ALA A 110 -3.66 -8.48 -1.50
C ALA A 110 -2.69 -9.15 -2.47
N GLU A 111 -3.20 -10.04 -3.33
CA GLU A 111 -2.40 -10.69 -4.36
C GLU A 111 -1.87 -9.69 -5.39
N SER A 112 -2.74 -8.82 -5.93
CA SER A 112 -2.33 -7.72 -6.83
C SER A 112 -1.20 -6.88 -6.23
N LEU A 113 -1.34 -6.49 -4.96
CA LEU A 113 -0.34 -5.68 -4.27
C LEU A 113 0.99 -6.43 -4.12
N LEU A 114 0.97 -7.70 -3.73
CA LEU A 114 2.18 -8.50 -3.55
C LEU A 114 2.89 -8.80 -4.87
N ILE A 115 2.14 -9.07 -5.94
CA ILE A 115 2.70 -9.25 -7.30
C ILE A 115 3.38 -7.97 -7.76
N GLU A 116 2.72 -6.82 -7.62
CA GLU A 116 3.29 -5.54 -8.05
C GLU A 116 4.49 -5.15 -7.16
N SER A 117 4.41 -5.41 -5.87
CA SER A 117 5.53 -5.20 -4.93
C SER A 117 6.75 -6.06 -5.29
N LYS A 118 6.57 -7.30 -5.76
CA LYS A 118 7.69 -8.14 -6.23
C LYS A 118 8.41 -7.56 -7.46
N LYS A 119 7.71 -6.81 -8.32
CA LYS A 119 8.34 -6.11 -9.45
C LYS A 119 9.17 -4.91 -8.99
N ILE A 120 8.67 -4.20 -7.97
CA ILE A 120 9.32 -3.01 -7.42
C ILE A 120 10.47 -3.37 -6.47
N LYS A 121 10.35 -4.48 -5.74
CA LYS A 121 11.29 -4.95 -4.69
C LYS A 121 11.55 -3.88 -3.61
N PRO A 122 10.50 -3.41 -2.91
CA PRO A 122 10.67 -2.38 -1.88
C PRO A 122 11.42 -2.93 -0.67
N ASP A 123 12.13 -2.05 0.03
CA ASP A 123 12.68 -2.34 1.36
C ASP A 123 11.58 -2.33 2.43
N LEU A 124 10.47 -1.63 2.17
CA LEU A 124 9.34 -1.49 3.08
C LEU A 124 8.01 -1.36 2.34
N ILE A 125 7.02 -2.14 2.74
CA ILE A 125 5.61 -1.91 2.40
C ILE A 125 4.95 -1.18 3.58
N VAL A 126 4.35 -0.02 3.34
CA VAL A 126 3.57 0.72 4.33
C VAL A 126 2.10 0.64 3.95
N MET A 127 1.24 0.24 4.88
CA MET A 127 -0.19 0.16 4.60
C MET A 127 -1.04 0.47 5.83
N GLY A 128 -2.28 0.86 5.59
CA GLY A 128 -3.27 0.99 6.65
C GLY A 128 -3.58 -0.37 7.28
N SER A 129 -3.88 -0.36 8.58
CA SER A 129 -4.40 -1.54 9.28
C SER A 129 -5.75 -1.97 8.73
N ARG A 130 -6.51 -1.05 8.11
CA ARG A 130 -7.87 -1.23 7.61
C ARG A 130 -8.09 -0.43 6.34
N GLY A 131 -9.05 -0.87 5.54
CA GLY A 131 -9.51 -0.17 4.35
C GLY A 131 -10.95 0.32 4.46
N LEU A 132 -11.67 0.30 3.35
CA LEU A 132 -13.04 0.82 3.21
C LEU A 132 -14.12 -0.01 3.93
N GLY A 133 -13.97 -1.33 4.06
CA GLY A 133 -15.00 -2.24 4.60
C GLY A 133 -14.95 -2.56 6.10
N GLY A 134 -14.25 -1.76 6.92
CA GLY A 134 -13.76 -2.21 8.22
C GLY A 134 -14.79 -2.47 9.35
N PHE A 135 -14.90 -3.73 9.80
CA PHE A 135 -15.58 -4.15 11.06
C PHE A 135 -14.86 -3.69 12.34
N LYS A 136 -15.42 -2.80 13.16
CA LYS A 136 -14.69 -2.12 14.25
C LYS A 136 -13.98 -3.01 15.31
N SER A 137 -14.33 -4.28 15.43
CA SER A 137 -13.75 -5.20 16.44
C SER A 137 -12.43 -5.86 16.05
N LEU A 138 -12.02 -5.87 14.78
CA LEU A 138 -10.78 -6.55 14.34
C LEU A 138 -9.58 -5.60 14.31
N LEU A 139 -8.41 -6.08 14.74
CA LEU A 139 -7.16 -5.31 14.74
C LEU A 139 -6.64 -5.00 13.32
N LEU A 140 -6.81 -5.95 12.39
CA LEU A 140 -6.43 -5.83 10.98
C LEU A 140 -7.63 -6.11 10.07
N GLY A 141 -7.63 -5.52 8.88
CA GLY A 141 -8.52 -5.87 7.78
C GLY A 141 -8.02 -7.10 7.00
N SER A 142 -8.86 -7.62 6.09
CA SER A 142 -8.53 -8.80 5.27
C SER A 142 -7.26 -8.60 4.44
N VAL A 143 -7.15 -7.46 3.75
CA VAL A 143 -5.99 -7.14 2.90
C VAL A 143 -4.71 -7.00 3.72
N SER A 144 -4.73 -6.24 4.81
CA SER A 144 -3.54 -6.05 5.66
C SER A 144 -3.11 -7.35 6.34
N SER A 145 -4.06 -8.17 6.80
CA SER A 145 -3.76 -9.49 7.34
C SER A 145 -3.10 -10.41 6.30
N ALA A 146 -3.64 -10.45 5.07
CA ALA A 146 -3.09 -11.28 4.00
C ALA A 146 -1.68 -10.81 3.58
N VAL A 147 -1.47 -9.50 3.47
CA VAL A 147 -0.16 -8.92 3.10
C VAL A 147 0.88 -9.19 4.18
N VAL A 148 0.56 -8.97 5.45
CA VAL A 148 1.50 -9.30 6.56
C VAL A 148 1.86 -10.78 6.57
N THR A 149 0.89 -11.66 6.27
CA THR A 149 1.10 -13.11 6.29
C THR A 149 1.96 -13.60 5.12
N HIS A 150 1.79 -13.00 3.93
CA HIS A 150 2.36 -13.54 2.68
C HIS A 150 3.45 -12.67 2.06
N SER A 151 3.71 -11.47 2.59
CA SER A 151 4.79 -10.62 2.11
C SER A 151 6.15 -11.26 2.40
N THR A 152 7.05 -11.13 1.43
CA THR A 152 8.48 -11.43 1.60
C THR A 152 9.28 -10.17 1.95
N PHE A 153 8.64 -9.00 1.95
CA PHE A 153 9.20 -7.71 2.32
C PHE A 153 8.68 -7.26 3.69
N PRO A 154 9.46 -6.49 4.47
CA PRO A 154 8.99 -5.86 5.70
C PRO A 154 7.69 -5.08 5.48
N VAL A 155 6.74 -5.22 6.42
CA VAL A 155 5.44 -4.54 6.38
C VAL A 155 5.25 -3.67 7.62
N LEU A 156 5.03 -2.37 7.41
CA LEU A 156 4.64 -1.41 8.43
C LEU A 156 3.14 -1.15 8.36
N ILE A 157 2.45 -1.48 9.45
CA ILE A 157 1.00 -1.27 9.60
C ILE A 157 0.71 0.03 10.35
N ILE A 158 -0.12 0.89 9.75
CA ILE A 158 -0.51 2.18 10.32
C ILE A 158 -1.97 2.18 10.77
N LYS A 159 -2.24 2.66 11.98
CA LYS A 159 -3.59 2.84 12.54
C LYS A 159 -4.11 4.24 12.29
#